data_AF-A0A3G9K3S6-F1
#
_entry.id   AF-A0A3G9K3S6-F1
#
_cell.length_a   1.000
_cell.length_b   1.000
_cell.length_c   1.000
_cell.angle_alpha   90.00
_cell.angle_beta   90.00
_cell.angle_gamma   90.00
#
_symmetry.space_group_name_H-M   'P 1'
#
loop_
_entity.id
_entity.type
_entity.pdbx_description
1 polymer ?
#
loop_
_entity_poly.entity_id
_entity_poly.type
_entity_poly.pdbx_seq_one_letter_code
_entity_poly.pdbx_strand_id
1 'polypeptide(L)'
;MSNDILISQSRRQYECTRNGVNPTISGSLFSDGYNCLIPISAGKCVGYADAFGYSRIGNSDPRGMISCKNVEIAEDRLTGKKYYRFGSGDKFILEGK
;
A
#
# COMPACT_ATOMS: atom_id res chain seq x y z
N MET A 1 13.16 -32.04 -7.50
CA MET A 1 11.82 -31.43 -7.56
C MET A 1 11.92 -30.08 -6.87
N SER A 2 11.83 -29.03 -7.67
CA SER A 2 12.27 -27.66 -7.35
C SER A 2 11.44 -27.00 -6.25
N ASN A 3 12.13 -26.21 -5.44
CA ASN A 3 11.64 -25.37 -4.34
C ASN A 3 10.74 -24.19 -4.80
N ASP A 4 9.86 -24.40 -5.78
CA ASP A 4 9.02 -23.34 -6.35
C ASP A 4 7.70 -23.12 -5.57
N ILE A 5 7.58 -23.71 -4.37
CA ILE A 5 6.36 -23.65 -3.53
C ILE A 5 6.51 -22.67 -2.35
N LEU A 6 7.71 -22.14 -2.07
CA LEU A 6 7.99 -21.41 -0.82
C LEU A 6 7.95 -19.86 -0.90
N ILE A 7 7.69 -19.26 -2.06
CA ILE A 7 7.56 -17.79 -2.19
C ILE A 7 6.42 -17.45 -3.16
N SER A 8 5.26 -18.09 -3.01
CA SER A 8 4.02 -17.35 -3.28
C SER A 8 3.79 -16.39 -2.12
N GLN A 9 4.67 -15.39 -1.99
CA GLN A 9 4.46 -14.24 -1.13
C GLN A 9 3.02 -13.78 -1.36
N SER A 10 2.17 -13.86 -0.34
CA SER A 10 0.74 -13.60 -0.50
C SER A 10 0.55 -12.11 -0.77
N ARG A 11 0.66 -11.72 -2.04
CA ARG A 11 0.36 -10.37 -2.51
C ARG A 11 -1.13 -10.18 -2.35
N ARG A 12 -1.50 -9.23 -1.49
CA ARG A 12 -2.89 -8.88 -1.26
C ARG A 12 -3.10 -7.45 -1.72
N GLN A 13 -4.17 -7.28 -2.50
CA GLN A 13 -4.63 -5.97 -2.93
C GLN A 13 -5.56 -5.40 -1.85
N TYR A 14 -5.41 -4.11 -1.62
CA TYR A 14 -6.17 -3.32 -0.68
C TYR A 14 -6.62 -2.02 -1.37
N GLU A 15 -7.66 -1.42 -0.81
CA GLU A 15 -8.18 -0.12 -1.22
C GLU A 15 -8.28 0.77 0.01
N CYS A 16 -7.72 1.97 -0.06
CA CYS A 16 -8.00 3.02 0.91
C CYS A 16 -9.33 3.67 0.55
N THR A 17 -10.31 3.61 1.44
CA THR A 17 -11.63 4.23 1.25
C THR A 17 -11.86 5.29 2.32
N ARG A 18 -12.92 6.09 2.16
CA ARG A 18 -13.37 7.03 3.20
C ARG A 18 -13.74 6.37 4.53
N ASN A 19 -13.98 5.05 4.52
CA ASN A 19 -14.33 4.26 5.70
C ASN A 19 -13.10 3.51 6.26
N GLY A 20 -11.90 3.76 5.73
CA GLY A 20 -10.68 3.03 6.06
C GLY A 20 -10.27 2.03 4.99
N VAL A 21 -9.49 1.03 5.37
CA VAL A 21 -8.82 0.11 4.43
C VAL A 21 -9.67 -1.13 4.20
N ASN A 22 -9.83 -1.54 2.94
CA ASN A 22 -10.54 -2.75 2.56
C ASN A 22 -9.66 -3.69 1.71
N PRO A 23 -9.45 -4.96 2.11
CA PRO A 23 -9.84 -5.53 3.41
C PRO A 23 -9.09 -4.88 4.58
N THR A 24 -9.61 -5.03 5.80
CA THR A 24 -9.03 -4.39 6.99
C THR A 24 -7.61 -4.84 7.27
N ILE A 25 -6.74 -3.90 7.64
CA ILE A 25 -5.37 -4.15 8.09
C ILE A 25 -5.25 -3.77 9.57
N SER A 26 -4.71 -4.67 10.39
CA SER A 26 -4.50 -4.38 11.82
C SER A 26 -3.51 -3.22 12.00
N GLY A 27 -3.88 -2.24 12.82
CA GLY A 27 -3.08 -1.04 13.06
C GLY A 27 -3.07 -0.03 11.92
N SER A 28 -3.84 -0.23 10.85
CA SER A 28 -4.08 0.84 9.87
C SER A 28 -5.00 1.91 10.46
N LEU A 29 -4.74 3.17 10.13
CA LEU A 29 -5.52 4.32 10.58
C LEU A 29 -6.05 5.09 9.38
N PHE A 30 -7.26 5.64 9.49
CA PHE A 30 -7.74 6.66 8.56
C PHE A 30 -7.46 8.03 9.17
N SER A 31 -6.50 8.77 8.60
CA SER A 31 -6.03 10.07 9.07
C SER A 31 -6.66 11.20 8.24
N ASP A 32 -7.04 12.27 8.94
CA ASP A 32 -7.43 13.56 8.36
C ASP A 32 -8.61 13.51 7.37
N GLY A 33 -9.44 12.47 7.42
CA GLY A 33 -10.64 12.34 6.59
C GLY A 33 -10.39 11.98 5.12
N TYR A 34 -9.12 11.86 4.70
CA TYR A 34 -8.77 11.64 3.30
C TYR A 34 -7.67 10.60 3.06
N ASN A 35 -6.92 10.19 4.09
CA ASN A 35 -5.75 9.32 3.89
C ASN A 35 -5.78 8.08 4.78
N CYS A 36 -5.36 6.93 4.25
CA CYS A 36 -5.04 5.75 5.04
C CYS A 36 -3.55 5.72 5.37
N LEU A 37 -3.23 5.45 6.62
CA LEU A 37 -1.90 5.17 7.13
C LEU A 37 -1.77 3.68 7.39
N ILE A 38 -0.95 3.00 6.59
CA ILE A 38 -0.77 1.55 6.65
C ILE A 38 0.57 1.24 7.29
N PRO A 39 0.63 0.53 8.42
CA PRO A 39 1.92 0.28 9.08
C PRO A 39 2.81 -0.55 8.16
N ILE A 40 4.07 -0.16 8.00
CA ILE A 40 5.05 -0.91 7.17
C ILE A 40 5.28 -2.34 7.72
N SER A 41 4.94 -2.60 8.98
CA SER A 41 4.94 -3.93 9.56
C SER A 41 3.87 -4.86 8.98
N ALA A 42 2.80 -4.33 8.35
CA ALA A 42 1.76 -5.15 7.72
C ALA A 42 2.23 -5.86 6.44
N GLY A 43 3.30 -5.36 5.81
CA GLY A 43 3.86 -5.94 4.60
C GLY A 43 4.70 -4.93 3.82
N LYS A 44 5.39 -5.41 2.79
CA LYS A 44 6.14 -4.56 1.86
C LYS A 44 5.21 -4.09 0.76
N CYS A 45 5.07 -2.78 0.57
CA CYS A 45 4.35 -2.25 -0.58
C CYS A 45 5.11 -2.55 -1.88
N VAL A 46 4.43 -3.14 -2.86
CA VAL A 46 5.03 -3.50 -4.16
C VAL A 46 4.39 -2.77 -5.34
N GLY A 47 3.12 -2.37 -5.23
CA GLY A 47 2.47 -1.48 -6.20
C GLY A 47 1.33 -0.67 -5.59
N TYR A 48 1.02 0.50 -6.16
CA TYR A 48 -0.15 1.32 -5.81
C TYR A 48 -0.66 2.13 -7.01
N ALA A 49 -1.93 2.47 -7.00
CA ALA A 49 -2.56 3.37 -7.95
C ALA A 49 -3.25 4.47 -7.14
N ASP A 50 -3.05 5.72 -7.55
CA ASP A 50 -3.74 6.85 -6.93
C ASP A 50 -5.25 6.83 -7.22
N ALA A 51 -6.01 7.55 -6.41
CA ALA A 51 -7.46 7.67 -6.47
C ALA A 51 -8.00 8.19 -7.82
N PHE A 52 -7.17 8.87 -8.61
CA PHE A 52 -7.53 9.37 -9.93
C PHE A 52 -7.07 8.45 -11.07
N GLY A 53 -6.35 7.37 -10.79
CA GLY A 53 -5.91 6.37 -11.76
C GLY A 53 -4.89 6.85 -12.80
N TYR A 54 -4.24 8.02 -12.60
CA TYR A 54 -3.47 8.69 -13.65
C TYR A 54 -2.15 9.33 -13.21
N SER A 55 -1.50 8.91 -12.13
CA SER A 55 -0.17 9.46 -11.82
C SER A 55 0.90 8.90 -12.74
N ARG A 56 0.99 9.59 -13.88
CA ARG A 56 2.19 9.93 -14.65
C ARG A 56 3.02 8.73 -15.09
N ILE A 57 2.77 8.35 -16.34
CA ILE A 57 3.63 7.53 -17.17
C ILE A 57 5.06 8.07 -17.11
N GLY A 58 5.83 7.42 -16.25
CA GLY A 58 7.28 7.43 -16.18
C GLY A 58 7.75 6.08 -15.64
N ASN A 59 7.00 4.99 -15.90
CA ASN A 59 7.51 3.64 -16.15
C ASN A 59 6.34 2.66 -16.26
N SER A 60 6.36 1.95 -17.37
CA SER A 60 5.38 0.98 -17.85
C SER A 60 5.35 -0.27 -16.96
N ASP A 61 4.38 -0.36 -16.05
CA ASP A 61 3.90 -1.64 -15.52
C ASP A 61 2.50 -1.89 -16.15
N PRO A 62 2.21 -3.05 -16.78
CA PRO A 62 1.11 -3.21 -17.73
C PRO A 62 -0.32 -3.12 -17.17
N ARG A 63 -0.54 -2.65 -15.94
CA ARG A 63 -1.85 -2.68 -15.26
C ARG A 63 -2.28 -1.38 -14.56
N GLY A 64 -1.60 -0.26 -14.81
CA GLY A 64 -1.96 1.03 -14.20
C GLY A 64 -1.58 1.15 -12.72
N MET A 65 -0.71 0.27 -12.22
CA MET A 65 -0.11 0.38 -10.89
C MET A 65 1.32 0.91 -10.97
N ILE A 66 1.65 1.82 -10.06
CA ILE A 66 2.94 2.45 -9.88
C ILE A 66 3.71 1.64 -8.84
N SER A 67 5.01 1.42 -9.07
CA SER A 67 5.87 0.77 -8.08
C SER A 67 5.93 1.60 -6.79
N CYS A 68 5.80 0.96 -5.62
CA CYS A 68 5.87 1.64 -4.32
C CYS A 68 7.25 2.21 -3.95
N LYS A 69 8.22 2.29 -4.88
CA LYS A 69 9.51 2.95 -4.63
C LYS A 69 9.35 4.42 -4.25
N ASN A 70 8.28 5.07 -4.70
CA ASN A 70 8.02 6.50 -4.49
C ASN A 70 6.79 6.75 -3.60
N VAL A 71 6.30 5.74 -2.86
CA VAL A 71 5.16 5.92 -1.96
C VAL A 71 5.56 6.85 -0.81
N GLU A 72 4.66 7.75 -0.42
CA GLU A 72 4.87 8.61 0.74
C GLU A 72 4.93 7.77 2.02
N ILE A 73 5.97 8.00 2.83
CA ILE A 73 6.13 7.37 4.14
C ILE A 73 5.93 8.44 5.21
N ALA A 74 4.88 8.26 6.01
CA ALA A 74 4.64 9.06 7.20
C ALA A 74 5.31 8.39 8.41
N GLU A 75 5.94 9.19 9.27
CA GLU A 75 6.52 8.73 10.53
C GLU A 75 5.84 9.44 11.70
N ASP A 76 5.33 8.64 12.64
CA ASP A 76 4.85 9.14 13.92
C ASP A 76 6.06 9.52 14.78
N ARG A 77 6.21 10.82 15.05
CA ARG A 77 7.35 11.37 15.81
C ARG A 77 7.40 10.92 17.26
N LEU A 78 6.27 10.53 17.85
CA LEU A 78 6.20 10.11 19.26
C LEU A 78 6.60 8.64 19.41
N THR A 79 6.24 7.80 18.44
CA THR A 79 6.45 6.34 18.52
C THR A 79 7.55 5.82 17.60
N GLY A 80 8.03 6.63 16.66
CA GLY A 80 8.96 6.23 15.59
C GLY A 80 8.35 5.27 14.57
N LYS A 81 7.04 5.00 14.64
CA LYS A 81 6.37 4.07 13.73
C LYS A 81 6.21 4.68 12.35
N LYS A 82 6.49 3.87 11.33
CA LYS A 82 6.40 4.27 9.92
C LYS A 82 5.19 3.65 9.25
N TYR A 83 4.55 4.45 8.41
CA TYR A 83 3.33 4.10 7.69
C TYR A 83 3.46 4.46 6.22
N TYR A 84 2.96 3.62 5.33
CA TYR A 84 2.63 4.04 3.98
C TYR A 84 1.41 4.96 4.03
N ARG A 85 1.43 6.06 3.28
CA ARG A 85 0.28 6.95 3.15
C ARG A 85 -0.36 6.75 1.78
N PHE A 86 -1.67 6.50 1.78
CA PHE A 86 -2.50 6.38 0.58
C PHE A 86 -3.71 7.30 0.70
N GLY A 87 -4.11 7.94 -0.39
CA GLY A 87 -5.32 8.75 -0.48
C GLY A 87 -6.59 7.89 -0.58
N SER A 88 -7.73 8.47 -0.24
CA SER A 88 -9.04 7.86 -0.43
C SER A 88 -9.30 7.60 -1.92
N GLY A 89 -9.48 6.33 -2.27
CA GLY A 89 -9.63 5.81 -3.64
C GLY A 89 -8.38 5.07 -4.11
N ASP A 90 -7.24 5.22 -3.43
CA ASP A 90 -6.01 4.54 -3.81
C ASP A 90 -6.14 3.04 -3.63
N LYS A 91 -5.61 2.28 -4.60
CA LYS A 91 -5.48 0.83 -4.53
C LYS A 91 -4.02 0.47 -4.37
N PHE A 92 -3.68 -0.47 -3.51
CA PHE A 92 -2.29 -0.84 -3.26
C PHE A 92 -2.13 -2.34 -3.03
N ILE A 93 -0.93 -2.84 -3.27
CA ILE A 93 -0.57 -4.24 -3.09
C ILE A 93 0.53 -4.32 -2.04
N LEU A 94 0.23 -5.08 -0.98
CA LEU A 94 1.24 -5.47 0.00
C LEU A 94 1.67 -6.91 -0.25
N GLU A 95 2.96 -7.13 -0.19
CA GLU A 95 3.61 -8.42 -0.15
C GLU A 95 3.87 -8.78 1.31
N GLY A 96 3.31 -9.92 1.77
CA GLY A 96 3.58 -10.45 3.11
C GLY A 96 5.08 -10.66 3.32
N LYS A 97 5.57 -10.36 4.52
CA LYS A 97 6.96 -10.61 4.91
C LYS A 97 7.20 -12.09 5.19
#